data_AF-A0A957IR46-F1
#
_entry.id   AF-A0A957IR46-F1
#
_cell.length_a   1.000
_cell.length_b   1.000
_cell.length_c   1.000
_cell.angle_alpha   90.00
_cell.angle_beta   90.00
_cell.angle_gamma   90.00
#
_symmetry.space_group_name_H-M   'P 1'
#
loop_
_entity.id
_entity.type
_entity.pdbx_description
1 polymer ?
#
loop_
_entity_poly.entity_id
_entity_poly.type
_entity_poly.pdbx_seq_one_letter_code
_entity_poly.pdbx_strand_id
1 'polypeptide(L)'
;MTRWLPVILELNMIPFQTQAATVANETIRFLLDDPTPSMVLTHIPSVAIQTRIKRLLALNQADMLGEGENQELDELEQIEHIMRLAKMQIKAQQ
;
A
#
# COMPACT_ATOMS: atom_id res chain seq x y z
N MET A 1 -18.98 -8.50 1.43
CA MET A 1 -18.93 -7.18 0.76
C MET A 1 -18.75 -5.95 1.67
N THR A 2 -18.65 -6.04 3.00
CA THR A 2 -18.42 -4.84 3.85
C THR A 2 -17.14 -4.87 4.71
N ARG A 3 -16.44 -6.00 4.81
CA ARG A 3 -15.30 -6.15 5.73
C ARG A 3 -14.18 -5.15 5.46
N TRP A 4 -13.87 -4.90 4.19
CA TRP A 4 -12.74 -4.08 3.78
C TRP A 4 -13.11 -2.65 3.39
N LEU A 5 -14.40 -2.30 3.49
CA LEU A 5 -14.89 -0.99 3.07
C LEU A 5 -14.16 0.17 3.76
N PRO A 6 -13.87 0.13 5.09
CA PRO A 6 -13.10 1.20 5.73
C PRO A 6 -11.73 1.39 5.09
N VAL A 7 -11.00 0.29 4.87
CA VAL A 7 -9.65 0.31 4.28
C VAL A 7 -9.68 0.84 2.85
N ILE A 8 -10.67 0.42 2.05
CA ILE A 8 -10.85 0.91 0.67
C ILE A 8 -11.13 2.41 0.68
N LEU A 9 -11.99 2.90 1.59
CA LEU A 9 -12.29 4.34 1.69
C LEU A 9 -11.05 5.13 2.08
N GLU A 10 -10.29 4.68 3.09
CA GLU A 10 -9.04 5.34 3.51
C GLU A 10 -8.03 5.43 2.36
N LEU A 11 -7.86 4.36 1.58
CA LEU A 11 -6.98 4.38 0.41
C LEU A 11 -7.46 5.35 -0.68
N ASN A 12 -8.78 5.49 -0.88
CA ASN A 12 -9.33 6.44 -1.87
C ASN A 12 -9.27 7.90 -1.41
N MET A 13 -9.04 8.16 -0.12
CA MET A 13 -8.90 9.52 0.41
C MET A 13 -7.49 10.10 0.22
N ILE A 14 -6.50 9.26 -0.11
CA ILE A 14 -5.15 9.73 -0.38
C ILE A 14 -5.11 10.33 -1.80
N PRO A 15 -4.73 11.62 -1.96
CA PRO A 15 -4.64 12.25 -3.27
C PRO A 15 -3.34 11.85 -3.96
N PHE A 16 -3.25 10.62 -4.47
CA PHE A 16 -2.07 10.13 -5.17
C PHE A 16 -1.77 10.97 -6.41
N GLN A 17 -0.53 11.48 -6.51
CA GLN A 17 -0.05 12.24 -7.66
C GLN A 17 1.12 11.52 -8.36
N THR A 18 1.55 10.37 -7.82
CA THR A 18 2.70 9.62 -8.31
C THR A 18 2.32 8.21 -8.78
N GLN A 19 3.32 7.38 -9.07
CA GLN A 19 3.09 5.97 -9.41
C GLN A 19 2.58 5.14 -8.22
N ALA A 20 2.59 5.68 -6.99
CA ALA A 20 1.98 5.05 -5.81
C ALA A 20 0.48 4.76 -6.01
N ALA A 21 -0.21 5.53 -6.85
CA ALA A 21 -1.58 5.24 -7.29
C ALA A 21 -1.75 3.81 -7.86
N THR A 22 -0.72 3.28 -8.51
CA THR A 22 -0.73 1.91 -9.04
C THR A 22 -0.77 0.88 -7.92
N VAL A 23 -0.03 1.14 -6.84
CA VAL A 23 -0.01 0.28 -5.65
C VAL A 23 -1.36 0.30 -4.95
N ALA A 24 -1.91 1.50 -4.74
CA ALA A 24 -3.23 1.64 -4.14
C ALA A 24 -4.32 0.92 -4.96
N ASN A 25 -4.30 1.06 -6.29
CA ASN A 25 -5.24 0.38 -7.17
C ASN A 25 -5.11 -1.16 -7.10
N GLU A 26 -3.89 -1.70 -7.03
CA GLU A 26 -3.68 -3.14 -6.86
C GLU A 26 -4.22 -3.61 -5.51
N THR A 27 -3.93 -2.88 -4.42
CA THR A 27 -4.44 -3.18 -3.08
C THR A 27 -5.97 -3.09 -3.02
N ILE A 28 -6.57 -2.05 -3.60
CA ILE A 28 -8.03 -1.89 -3.64
C ILE A 28 -8.67 -3.04 -4.40
N ARG A 29 -8.15 -3.43 -5.58
CA ARG A 29 -8.65 -4.59 -6.34
C ARG A 29 -8.58 -5.87 -5.51
N PHE A 30 -7.44 -6.12 -4.87
CA PHE A 30 -7.28 -7.25 -3.96
C PHE A 30 -8.33 -7.24 -2.84
N LEU A 31 -8.64 -6.08 -2.23
CA LEU A 31 -9.65 -5.97 -1.17
C LEU A 31 -11.09 -6.11 -1.69
N LEU A 32 -11.37 -5.66 -2.92
CA LEU A 32 -12.67 -5.79 -3.57
C LEU A 32 -13.03 -7.24 -3.88
N ASP A 33 -12.04 -8.11 -4.07
CA ASP A 33 -12.21 -9.56 -4.22
C ASP A 33 -12.60 -10.27 -2.90
N ASP A 34 -12.92 -9.51 -1.85
CA ASP A 34 -13.32 -9.96 -0.50
C ASP A 34 -12.37 -11.02 0.11
N PRO A 35 -11.06 -10.74 0.20
CA PRO A 35 -10.07 -11.70 0.64
C PRO A 35 -10.32 -12.13 2.09
N THR A 36 -9.90 -13.34 2.41
CA THR A 36 -9.95 -13.80 3.80
C THR A 36 -8.94 -13.02 4.66
N PRO A 37 -9.16 -12.88 5.97
CA PRO A 37 -8.21 -12.17 6.84
C PRO A 37 -6.79 -12.78 6.77
N SER A 38 -6.69 -14.11 6.65
CA SER A 38 -5.41 -14.80 6.44
C SER A 38 -4.72 -14.38 5.14
N MET A 39 -5.47 -14.24 4.05
CA MET A 39 -4.92 -13.75 2.77
C MET A 39 -4.41 -12.31 2.89
N VAL A 40 -5.12 -11.44 3.63
CA VAL A 40 -4.68 -10.06 3.88
C VAL A 40 -3.39 -10.05 4.71
N LEU A 41 -3.28 -10.89 5.73
CA LEU A 41 -2.06 -10.99 6.55
C LEU A 41 -0.83 -11.39 5.72
N THR A 42 -1.00 -12.31 4.77
CA THR A 42 0.06 -12.78 3.86
C THR A 42 0.18 -11.96 2.57
N HIS A 43 -0.62 -10.92 2.39
CA HIS A 43 -0.60 -10.11 1.17
C HIS A 43 0.73 -9.37 1.06
N ILE A 44 1.34 -9.49 -0.12
CA ILE A 44 2.55 -8.81 -0.57
C ILE A 44 2.23 -8.21 -1.94
N PRO A 45 2.65 -6.96 -2.23
CA PRO A 45 2.46 -6.35 -3.55
C PRO A 45 3.11 -7.17 -4.67
N SER A 46 2.67 -6.94 -5.92
CA SER A 46 3.26 -7.57 -7.11
C SER A 46 4.77 -7.33 -7.25
N VAL A 47 5.45 -8.20 -7.99
CA VAL A 47 6.90 -8.13 -8.22
C VAL A 47 7.31 -6.78 -8.84
N ALA A 48 6.48 -6.22 -9.73
CA ALA A 48 6.72 -4.92 -10.34
C ALA A 48 6.75 -3.80 -9.29
N ILE A 49 5.76 -3.79 -8.39
CA ILE A 49 5.69 -2.83 -7.28
C ILE A 49 6.87 -3.01 -6.32
N GLN A 50 7.17 -4.26 -5.92
CA GLN A 50 8.31 -4.55 -5.06
C GLN A 50 9.62 -4.05 -5.67
N THR A 51 9.79 -4.16 -6.99
CA THR A 51 10.97 -3.67 -7.69
C THR A 51 11.04 -2.14 -7.69
N ARG A 52 9.92 -1.45 -7.91
CA ARG A 52 9.86 0.02 -7.84
C ARG A 52 10.17 0.53 -6.43
N ILE A 53 9.56 -0.05 -5.40
CA ILE A 53 9.82 0.29 -3.99
C ILE A 53 11.31 0.10 -3.67
N LYS A 54 11.90 -1.05 -4.01
CA LYS A 54 13.33 -1.31 -3.78
C LYS A 54 14.23 -0.27 -4.45
N ARG A 55 13.89 0.13 -5.69
CA ARG A 55 14.62 1.18 -6.39
C ARG A 55 14.51 2.52 -5.67
N LEU A 56 13.31 2.93 -5.27
CA LEU A 56 13.11 4.18 -4.54
C LEU A 56 13.88 4.20 -3.21
N LEU A 57 13.83 3.09 -2.46
CA LEU A 57 14.59 2.97 -1.21
C LEU A 57 16.10 2.99 -1.42
N ALA A 58 16.61 2.40 -2.51
CA ALA A 58 18.03 2.47 -2.85
C ALA A 58 18.45 3.89 -3.23
N LEU A 59 17.62 4.63 -3.97
CA LEU A 59 17.85 6.05 -4.28
C LEU A 59 17.77 6.92 -3.02
N ASN A 60 16.85 6.62 -2.09
CA ASN A 60 16.72 7.30 -0.80
C ASN A 60 18.02 7.17 0.00
N GLN A 61 18.53 5.94 0.15
CA GLN A 61 19.75 5.65 0.89
C GLN A 61 21.00 6.29 0.27
N ALA A 62 20.97 6.58 -1.02
CA ALA A 62 22.05 7.24 -1.74
C ALA A 62 21.92 8.77 -1.78
N ASP A 63 20.89 9.35 -1.14
CA ASP A 63 20.52 10.78 -1.23
C ASP A 63 20.32 11.25 -2.69
N MET A 64 19.82 10.37 -3.56
CA MET A 64 19.65 10.60 -5.01
C MET A 64 18.18 10.72 -5.44
N LEU A 65 17.23 10.81 -4.50
CA LEU A 65 15.81 10.94 -4.84
C LEU A 65 15.49 12.34 -5.36
N GLY A 66 14.83 12.38 -6.51
CA GLY A 66 14.16 13.60 -6.97
C GLY A 66 12.89 13.91 -6.14
N GLU A 67 12.38 15.14 -6.25
CA GLU A 67 11.17 15.57 -5.54
C GLU A 67 9.96 14.66 -5.81
N GLY A 68 9.72 14.28 -7.07
CA GLY A 68 8.61 13.39 -7.41
C GLY A 68 8.78 11.96 -6.88
N GLU A 69 10.02 11.50 -6.68
CA GLU A 69 10.29 10.19 -6.11
C GLU A 69 10.22 10.20 -4.58
N ASN A 70 10.57 11.32 -3.94
CA ASN A 70 10.29 11.55 -2.52
C ASN A 70 8.77 11.54 -2.25
N GLN A 71 8.00 12.29 -3.06
CA GLN A 71 6.55 12.28 -2.96
C GLN A 71 5.97 10.87 -3.18
N GLU A 72 6.55 10.08 -4.09
CA GLU A 72 6.12 8.70 -4.31
C GLU A 72 6.38 7.83 -3.07
N LEU A 73 7.52 7.99 -2.40
CA LEU A 73 7.79 7.29 -1.14
C LEU A 73 6.81 7.70 -0.03
N ASP A 74 6.52 8.99 0.13
CA ASP A 74 5.56 9.48 1.14
C ASP A 74 4.17 8.87 0.91
N GLU A 75 3.72 8.80 -0.35
CA GLU A 75 2.45 8.18 -0.72
C GLU A 75 2.46 6.65 -0.46
N LEU A 76 3.56 5.97 -0.77
CA LEU A 76 3.73 4.53 -0.53
C LEU A 76 3.73 4.20 0.97
N GLU A 77 4.35 5.05 1.80
CA GLU A 77 4.34 4.90 3.26
C GLU A 77 2.93 5.00 3.83
N GLN A 78 2.08 5.90 3.31
CA GLN A 78 0.68 5.99 3.73
C GLN A 78 -0.10 4.72 3.40
N ILE A 79 0.07 4.17 2.19
CA ILE A 79 -0.57 2.89 1.80
C ILE A 79 -0.13 1.77 2.74
N GLU A 80 1.17 1.65 2.99
CA GLU A 80 1.71 0.62 3.86
C GLU A 80 1.20 0.78 5.29
N HIS A 81 1.11 2.02 5.79
CA HIS A 81 0.59 2.31 7.11
C HIS A 81 -0.86 1.84 7.28
N ILE A 82 -1.74 2.18 6.34
CA ILE A 82 -3.14 1.73 6.33
C ILE A 82 -3.21 0.20 6.32
N MET A 83 -2.43 -0.45 5.46
CA MET A 83 -2.39 -1.92 5.40
C MET A 83 -1.87 -2.54 6.69
N ARG A 84 -0.90 -1.91 7.36
CA ARG A 84 -0.41 -2.36 8.67
C ARG A 84 -1.50 -2.26 9.73
N LEU A 85 -2.25 -1.16 9.79
CA LEU A 85 -3.39 -0.99 10.70
C LEU A 85 -4.43 -2.08 10.47
N ALA A 86 -4.81 -2.33 9.21
CA ALA A 86 -5.74 -3.40 8.87
C ALA A 86 -5.25 -4.78 9.33
N LYS A 87 -3.96 -5.09 9.10
CA LYS A 87 -3.33 -6.34 9.56
C LYS A 87 -3.34 -6.47 11.09
N MET A 88 -3.09 -5.38 11.81
CA MET A 88 -3.15 -5.38 13.28
C MET A 88 -4.57 -5.62 13.80
N GLN A 89 -5.58 -4.99 13.20
CA GLN A 89 -6.99 -5.22 13.55
C GLN A 89 -7.41 -6.68 13.35
N ILE A 90 -6.97 -7.30 12.25
CA ILE A 90 -7.20 -8.73 11.99
C ILE A 90 -6.61 -9.59 13.12
N LYS A 91 -5.35 -9.34 13.50
CA LYS A 91 -4.67 -10.09 14.56
C LYS A 91 -5.32 -9.89 15.93
N ALA A 92 -5.89 -8.72 16.19
CA ALA A 92 -6.56 -8.41 17.46
C ALA A 92 -7.95 -9.08 17.59
N GLN A 93 -8.52 -9.55 16.48
CA GLN A 93 -9.83 -10.24 16.44
C GLN A 93 -9.70 -11.78 16.43
N GLN A 94 -8.47 -12.31 16.48
CA GLN A 94 -8.15 -13.75 16.56
C GLN A 94 -7.84 -14.14 18.00
#